data_AF-A0A831LTF0-F1
#
_entry.id   AF-A0A831LTF0-F1
#
_cell.length_a   1.000
_cell.length_b   1.000
_cell.length_c   1.000
_cell.angle_alpha   90.00
_cell.angle_beta   90.00
_cell.angle_gamma   90.00
#
_symmetry.space_group_name_H-M   'P 1'
#
loop_
_entity.id
_entity.type
_entity.pdbx_description
1 polymer ?
#
loop_
_entity_poly.entity_id
_entity_poly.type
_entity_poly.pdbx_seq_one_letter_code
_entity_poly.pdbx_strand_id
1 'polypeptide(L)'
;MIEVFNLVGQYENAMSFLDGYEFSYREGTSKVRDIIINTQVLLGIQYLEEANYEEALKRFLESLVQEEEAGSETYGKREKQVHYYIGLAYEALGKQSLANDHFRLVTEMEAGGEMTIMSYYKGLSYIKLGDKGMAKKVFDTMIDDANKQLRGPEVTAIKHDFGGREAENTRMSHSYTVRGLGYKGLGKSKKANKDLEKASGLNHSNVWAKKHLYHD
;
A
#
# COMPACT_ATOMS: atom_id res chain seq x y z
N MET A 1 -18.73 2.79 -5.10
CA MET A 1 -19.27 1.43 -4.83
C MET A 1 -18.13 0.43 -4.66
N ILE A 2 -17.20 0.34 -5.62
CA ILE A 2 -16.03 -0.57 -5.59
C ILE A 2 -15.13 -0.35 -4.36
N GLU A 3 -14.81 0.90 -4.01
CA GLU A 3 -14.03 1.22 -2.80
C GLU A 3 -14.71 0.71 -1.51
N VAL A 4 -16.05 0.70 -1.45
CA VAL A 4 -16.78 0.18 -0.27
C VAL A 4 -16.64 -1.34 -0.19
N PHE A 5 -16.78 -2.05 -1.31
CA PHE A 5 -16.54 -3.49 -1.37
C PHE A 5 -15.13 -3.86 -0.89
N ASN A 6 -14.11 -3.09 -1.31
CA ASN A 6 -12.74 -3.26 -0.81
C ASN A 6 -12.61 -3.00 0.70
N LEU A 7 -13.37 -2.05 1.26
CA LEU A 7 -13.32 -1.77 2.70
C LEU A 7 -13.98 -2.86 3.56
N VAL A 8 -14.93 -3.63 3.00
CA VAL A 8 -15.67 -4.68 3.72
C VAL A 8 -15.21 -6.10 3.37
N GLY A 9 -14.15 -6.24 2.58
CA GLY A 9 -13.59 -7.56 2.22
C GLY A 9 -14.38 -8.31 1.14
N GLN A 10 -15.19 -7.63 0.33
CA GLN A 10 -15.94 -8.24 -0.77
C GLN A 10 -15.20 -8.04 -2.10
N TYR A 11 -14.00 -8.59 -2.22
CA TYR A 11 -13.10 -8.28 -3.33
C TYR A 11 -13.55 -8.89 -4.66
N GLU A 12 -14.21 -10.05 -4.65
CA GLU A 12 -14.79 -10.68 -5.84
C GLU A 12 -15.96 -9.86 -6.38
N ASN A 13 -16.80 -9.32 -5.50
CA ASN A 13 -17.85 -8.39 -5.91
C ASN A 13 -17.23 -7.12 -6.52
N ALA A 14 -16.19 -6.57 -5.89
CA ALA A 14 -15.46 -5.43 -6.43
C ALA A 14 -14.89 -5.73 -7.83
N MET A 15 -14.34 -6.93 -8.05
CA MET A 15 -13.80 -7.36 -9.34
C MET A 15 -14.87 -7.56 -10.40
N SER A 16 -15.98 -8.21 -10.07
CA SER A 16 -17.10 -8.41 -11.00
C SER A 16 -17.68 -7.07 -11.49
N PHE A 17 -17.70 -6.05 -10.63
CA PHE A 17 -18.06 -4.69 -11.02
C PHE A 17 -17.03 -4.02 -11.92
N LEU A 18 -15.74 -4.39 -11.85
CA LEU A 18 -14.69 -3.86 -12.73
C LEU A 18 -14.70 -4.54 -14.11
N ASP A 19 -14.93 -5.86 -14.17
CA ASP A 19 -14.96 -6.64 -15.42
C ASP A 19 -16.05 -6.17 -16.40
N GLY A 20 -17.12 -5.55 -15.88
CA GLY A 20 -18.20 -4.99 -16.68
C GLY A 20 -17.89 -3.63 -17.35
N TYR A 21 -16.69 -3.07 -17.16
CA TYR A 21 -16.33 -1.73 -17.64
C TYR A 21 -14.96 -1.71 -18.35
N GLU A 22 -14.93 -1.28 -19.61
CA GLU A 22 -13.68 -0.90 -20.28
C GLU A 22 -13.31 0.53 -19.88
N PHE A 23 -12.15 0.69 -19.23
CA PHE A 23 -11.64 2.01 -18.84
C PHE A 23 -10.61 2.51 -19.86
N SER A 24 -10.86 3.65 -20.52
CA SER A 24 -9.82 4.32 -21.31
C SER A 24 -8.94 5.18 -20.39
N TYR A 25 -7.67 4.83 -20.24
CA TYR A 25 -6.72 5.65 -19.48
C TYR A 25 -6.35 6.90 -20.28
N ARG A 26 -6.85 8.07 -19.84
CA ARG A 26 -6.41 9.41 -20.29
C ARG A 26 -5.85 10.18 -19.10
N GLU A 27 -5.14 11.28 -19.33
CA GLU A 27 -4.71 12.21 -18.27
C GLU A 27 -5.91 12.53 -17.34
N GLY A 28 -5.75 12.26 -16.03
CA GLY A 28 -6.82 12.43 -15.02
C GLY A 28 -7.49 11.14 -14.51
N THR A 29 -7.13 9.95 -15.02
CA THR A 29 -7.73 8.66 -14.61
C THR A 29 -7.02 7.92 -13.46
N SER A 30 -6.06 8.57 -12.78
CA SER A 30 -5.21 7.96 -11.74
C SER A 30 -6.00 7.31 -10.60
N LYS A 31 -7.16 7.87 -10.22
CA LYS A 31 -8.01 7.32 -9.15
C LYS A 31 -8.64 5.97 -9.53
N VAL A 32 -9.11 5.83 -10.77
CA VAL A 32 -9.72 4.58 -11.25
C VAL A 32 -8.65 3.47 -11.28
N ARG A 33 -7.46 3.81 -11.75
CA ARG A 33 -6.30 2.92 -11.70
C ARG A 33 -5.97 2.47 -10.28
N ASP A 34 -5.87 3.40 -9.33
CA ASP A 34 -5.62 3.06 -7.93
C ASP A 34 -6.70 2.12 -7.35
N ILE A 35 -7.97 2.30 -7.73
CA ILE A 35 -9.07 1.42 -7.32
C ILE A 35 -8.88 0.01 -7.91
N ILE A 36 -8.54 -0.10 -9.20
CA ILE A 36 -8.30 -1.39 -9.86
C ILE A 36 -7.13 -2.11 -9.20
N ILE A 37 -5.99 -1.44 -9.03
CA ILE A 37 -4.81 -2.00 -8.38
C ILE A 37 -5.14 -2.46 -6.95
N ASN A 38 -5.79 -1.61 -6.15
CA ASN A 38 -6.18 -2.00 -4.78
C ASN A 38 -7.08 -3.23 -4.78
N THR A 39 -8.04 -3.32 -5.69
CA THR A 39 -8.97 -4.45 -5.79
C THR A 39 -8.23 -5.73 -6.15
N GLN A 40 -7.37 -5.69 -7.18
CA GLN A 40 -6.55 -6.83 -7.60
C GLN A 40 -5.59 -7.29 -6.51
N VAL A 41 -4.90 -6.36 -5.84
CA VAL A 41 -3.99 -6.69 -4.75
C VAL A 41 -4.74 -7.26 -3.54
N LEU A 42 -5.87 -6.67 -3.15
CA LEU A 42 -6.64 -7.17 -2.00
C LEU A 42 -7.22 -8.56 -2.26
N LEU A 43 -7.76 -8.81 -3.46
CA LEU A 43 -8.22 -10.13 -3.87
C LEU A 43 -7.07 -11.14 -3.91
N GLY A 44 -5.92 -10.75 -4.46
CA GLY A 44 -4.73 -11.60 -4.47
C GLY A 44 -4.24 -11.95 -3.06
N ILE A 45 -4.31 -11.01 -2.11
CA ILE A 45 -3.98 -11.28 -0.70
C ILE A 45 -4.97 -12.30 -0.10
N GLN A 46 -6.27 -12.17 -0.37
CA GLN A 46 -7.25 -13.13 0.09
C GLN A 46 -6.95 -14.54 -0.45
N TYR A 47 -6.69 -14.68 -1.75
CA TYR A 47 -6.28 -15.96 -2.32
C TYR A 47 -4.98 -16.51 -1.71
N LEU A 48 -4.02 -15.64 -1.39
CA LEU A 48 -2.79 -16.05 -0.70
C LEU A 48 -3.09 -16.60 0.71
N GLU A 49 -3.98 -15.95 1.45
CA GLU A 49 -4.45 -16.38 2.79
C GLU A 49 -5.25 -17.70 2.73
N GLU A 50 -5.98 -17.94 1.65
CA GLU A 50 -6.74 -19.17 1.36
C GLU A 50 -5.89 -20.30 0.76
N ALA A 51 -4.59 -20.10 0.62
CA ALA A 51 -3.65 -21.02 -0.03
C ALA A 51 -3.91 -21.30 -1.53
N ASN A 52 -4.66 -20.43 -2.20
CA ASN A 52 -4.85 -20.45 -3.65
C ASN A 52 -3.75 -19.63 -4.35
N TYR A 53 -2.51 -20.13 -4.29
CA TYR A 53 -1.32 -19.36 -4.63
C TYR A 53 -1.22 -19.00 -6.11
N GLU A 54 -1.68 -19.86 -7.01
CA GLU A 54 -1.71 -19.61 -8.45
C GLU A 54 -2.65 -18.46 -8.81
N GLU A 55 -3.87 -18.44 -8.25
CA GLU A 55 -4.80 -17.34 -8.47
C GLU A 55 -4.29 -16.05 -7.81
N ALA A 56 -3.70 -16.14 -6.61
CA ALA A 56 -3.05 -14.99 -5.98
C ALA A 56 -1.98 -14.36 -6.89
N LEU A 57 -1.07 -15.19 -7.43
CA LEU A 57 -0.03 -14.74 -8.36
C LEU A 57 -0.64 -14.08 -9.60
N LYS A 58 -1.67 -14.68 -10.18
CA LYS A 58 -2.37 -14.12 -11.35
C LYS A 58 -2.94 -12.74 -11.05
N ARG A 59 -3.65 -12.57 -9.93
CA ARG A 59 -4.19 -11.25 -9.52
C ARG A 59 -3.08 -10.20 -9.35
N PHE A 60 -1.96 -10.56 -8.73
CA PHE A 60 -0.86 -9.62 -8.55
C PHE A 60 -0.19 -9.24 -9.89
N LEU A 61 -0.01 -10.18 -10.81
CA LEU A 61 0.53 -9.89 -12.14
C LEU A 61 -0.40 -8.98 -12.94
N GLU A 62 -1.72 -9.21 -12.89
CA GLU A 62 -2.73 -8.34 -13.52
C GLU A 62 -2.78 -6.92 -12.92
N SER A 63 -2.26 -6.74 -11.70
CA SER A 63 -2.19 -5.41 -11.06
C SER A 63 -0.97 -4.57 -11.47
N LEU A 64 -0.02 -5.14 -12.25
CA LEU A 64 1.07 -4.39 -12.84
C LEU A 64 0.54 -3.53 -13.99
N VAL A 65 0.74 -2.22 -13.89
CA VAL A 65 0.32 -1.26 -14.93
C VAL A 65 1.40 -1.16 -16.00
N GLN A 66 1.03 -1.22 -17.27
CA GLN A 66 1.98 -1.13 -18.38
C GLN A 66 2.48 0.31 -18.61
N GLU A 67 3.73 0.42 -19.07
CA GLU A 67 4.46 1.69 -19.26
C GLU A 67 3.82 2.68 -20.26
N GLU A 68 2.92 2.23 -21.15
CA GLU A 68 2.22 3.11 -22.10
C GLU A 68 1.05 3.87 -21.48
N GLU A 69 0.50 3.45 -20.34
CA GLU A 69 -0.77 3.98 -19.81
C GLU A 69 -0.61 5.10 -18.76
N ALA A 70 0.54 5.23 -18.13
CA ALA A 70 0.93 6.32 -17.23
C ALA A 70 2.01 7.17 -17.90
N GLY A 71 1.85 8.50 -17.86
CA GLY A 71 3.00 9.38 -17.99
C GLY A 71 4.10 8.91 -17.02
N SER A 72 5.34 8.89 -17.51
CA SER A 72 6.54 8.22 -17.00
C SER A 72 6.95 8.47 -15.54
N GLU A 73 6.24 9.31 -14.80
CA GLU A 73 6.70 9.85 -13.50
C GLU A 73 5.97 9.26 -12.28
N THR A 74 4.86 8.52 -12.47
CA THR A 74 4.03 8.01 -11.36
C THR A 74 4.17 6.51 -11.06
N TYR A 75 4.85 5.75 -11.93
CA TYR A 75 4.93 4.28 -11.91
C TYR A 75 5.44 3.71 -10.59
N GLY A 76 6.53 4.28 -10.06
CA GLY A 76 7.26 3.71 -8.92
C GLY A 76 6.56 3.77 -7.55
N LYS A 77 5.31 4.27 -7.46
CA LYS A 77 4.57 4.30 -6.20
C LYS A 77 4.02 2.91 -5.86
N ARG A 78 3.07 2.36 -6.62
CA ARG A 78 2.38 1.09 -6.27
C ARG A 78 3.17 -0.19 -6.57
N GLU A 79 4.11 -0.14 -7.51
CA GLU A 79 4.89 -1.33 -7.94
C GLU A 79 5.64 -2.01 -6.79
N LYS A 80 6.15 -1.24 -5.83
CA LYS A 80 6.83 -1.80 -4.65
C LYS A 80 5.94 -2.77 -3.87
N GLN A 81 4.66 -2.43 -3.74
CA GLN A 81 3.67 -3.27 -3.07
C GLN A 81 3.34 -4.50 -3.91
N VAL A 82 3.08 -4.30 -5.20
CA VAL A 82 2.70 -5.39 -6.11
C VAL A 82 3.82 -6.43 -6.21
N HIS A 83 5.06 -6.01 -6.47
CA HIS A 83 6.20 -6.93 -6.55
C HIS A 83 6.50 -7.63 -5.23
N TYR A 84 6.30 -6.97 -4.09
CA TYR A 84 6.41 -7.66 -2.80
C TYR A 84 5.41 -8.83 -2.69
N TYR A 85 4.15 -8.62 -3.07
CA TYR A 85 3.14 -9.67 -3.04
C TYR A 85 3.36 -10.75 -4.11
N ILE A 86 3.86 -10.40 -5.30
CA ILE A 86 4.33 -11.39 -6.29
C ILE A 86 5.44 -12.26 -5.69
N GLY A 87 6.39 -11.66 -4.98
CA GLY A 87 7.44 -12.37 -4.28
C GLY A 87 6.89 -13.36 -3.24
N LEU A 88 5.90 -12.94 -2.44
CA LEU A 88 5.21 -13.82 -1.49
C LEU A 88 4.48 -14.99 -2.16
N ALA A 89 3.80 -14.74 -3.28
CA ALA A 89 3.11 -15.80 -4.02
C ALA A 89 4.11 -16.82 -4.60
N TYR A 90 5.23 -16.36 -5.16
CA TYR A 90 6.29 -17.26 -5.63
C TYR A 90 6.93 -18.05 -4.49
N GLU A 91 7.15 -17.44 -3.34
CA GLU A 91 7.67 -18.12 -2.15
C GLU A 91 6.71 -19.23 -1.69
N ALA A 92 5.41 -18.95 -1.64
CA ALA A 92 4.38 -19.94 -1.29
C ALA A 92 4.27 -21.10 -2.30
N LEU A 93 4.55 -20.83 -3.58
CA LEU A 93 4.66 -21.84 -4.64
C LEU A 93 5.98 -22.62 -4.62
N GLY A 94 6.87 -22.38 -3.65
CA GLY A 94 8.19 -23.01 -3.56
C GLY A 94 9.21 -22.51 -4.59
N LYS A 95 8.92 -21.42 -5.31
CA LYS A 95 9.76 -20.83 -6.36
C LYS A 95 10.67 -19.74 -5.77
N GLN A 96 11.55 -20.13 -4.85
CA GLN A 96 12.36 -19.19 -4.05
C GLN A 96 13.23 -18.24 -4.88
N SER A 97 13.79 -18.69 -6.00
CA SER A 97 14.61 -17.82 -6.87
C SER A 97 13.80 -16.64 -7.40
N LEU A 98 12.61 -16.92 -7.95
CA LEU A 98 11.71 -15.89 -8.48
C LEU A 98 11.23 -14.96 -7.37
N ALA A 99 10.93 -15.51 -6.18
CA ALA A 99 10.57 -14.70 -5.03
C ALA A 99 11.66 -13.69 -4.68
N ASN A 100 12.92 -14.14 -4.60
CA ASN A 100 14.06 -13.30 -4.29
C ASN A 100 14.33 -12.23 -5.36
N ASP A 101 14.11 -12.55 -6.64
CA ASP A 101 14.27 -11.58 -7.73
C ASP A 101 13.27 -10.42 -7.58
N HIS A 102 12.01 -10.72 -7.25
CA HIS A 102 11.00 -9.69 -6.98
C HIS A 102 11.27 -8.90 -5.71
N PHE A 103 11.72 -9.53 -4.62
CA PHE A 103 12.10 -8.79 -3.41
C PHE A 103 13.28 -7.85 -3.68
N ARG A 104 14.28 -8.30 -4.44
CA ARG A 104 15.45 -7.49 -4.83
C ARG A 104 15.04 -6.29 -5.66
N LEU A 105 14.19 -6.49 -6.67
CA LEU A 105 13.64 -5.42 -7.49
C LEU A 105 13.02 -4.30 -6.63
N VAL A 106 12.19 -4.67 -5.63
CA VAL A 106 11.60 -3.68 -4.70
C VAL A 106 12.66 -2.91 -3.91
N THR A 107 13.76 -3.56 -3.50
CA THR A 107 14.83 -2.89 -2.77
C THR A 107 15.66 -1.93 -3.63
N GLU A 108 15.74 -2.18 -4.93
CA GLU A 108 16.48 -1.36 -5.89
C GLU A 108 15.67 -0.16 -6.39
N MET A 109 14.34 -0.25 -6.39
CA MET A 109 13.46 0.88 -6.72
C MET A 109 13.75 2.11 -5.86
N GLU A 110 13.89 3.27 -6.50
CA GLU A 110 14.20 4.52 -5.82
C GLU A 110 13.17 4.87 -4.73
N ALA A 111 13.67 5.42 -3.63
CA ALA A 111 12.82 6.06 -2.64
C ALA A 111 12.50 7.46 -3.15
N GLY A 112 11.21 7.76 -3.35
CA GLY A 112 10.79 9.15 -3.52
C GLY A 112 11.15 9.99 -2.29
N GLY A 113 11.11 11.31 -2.42
CA GLY A 113 11.54 12.23 -1.35
C GLY A 113 10.77 12.08 -0.03
N GLU A 114 9.51 11.64 -0.06
CA GLU A 114 8.68 11.39 1.13
C GLU A 114 8.46 9.90 1.38
N MET A 115 8.40 9.49 2.65
CA MET A 115 8.09 8.12 3.01
C MET A 115 6.59 7.85 2.87
N THR A 116 6.26 6.74 2.24
CA THR A 116 4.86 6.36 1.99
C THR A 116 4.59 4.95 2.51
N ILE A 117 3.34 4.51 2.41
CA ILE A 117 2.95 3.11 2.64
C ILE A 117 3.84 2.16 1.82
N MET A 118 4.31 2.57 0.65
CA MET A 118 5.11 1.74 -0.26
C MET A 118 6.52 1.47 0.30
N SER A 119 7.03 2.37 1.15
CA SER A 119 8.27 2.16 1.89
C SER A 119 8.18 0.98 2.86
N TYR A 120 6.98 0.66 3.38
CA TYR A 120 6.77 -0.51 4.23
C TYR A 120 7.15 -1.81 3.49
N TYR A 121 6.66 -1.96 2.26
CA TYR A 121 6.94 -3.13 1.43
C TYR A 121 8.41 -3.22 1.05
N LYS A 122 9.10 -2.08 0.86
CA LYS A 122 10.56 -2.07 0.71
C LYS A 122 11.28 -2.61 1.95
N GLY A 123 10.86 -2.21 3.14
CA GLY A 123 11.39 -2.75 4.40
C GLY A 123 11.12 -4.26 4.56
N LEU A 124 9.93 -4.72 4.19
CA LEU A 124 9.57 -6.14 4.22
C LEU A 124 10.37 -6.96 3.19
N SER A 125 10.63 -6.43 2.00
CA SER A 125 11.51 -7.08 1.02
C SER A 125 12.93 -7.25 1.55
N TYR A 126 13.47 -6.26 2.25
CA TYR A 126 14.77 -6.43 2.95
C TYR A 126 14.72 -7.54 4.01
N ILE A 127 13.62 -7.67 4.78
CA ILE A 127 13.44 -8.79 5.72
C ILE A 127 13.47 -10.12 4.97
N LYS A 128 12.76 -10.24 3.85
CA LYS A 128 12.70 -11.46 3.03
C LYS A 128 14.06 -11.85 2.46
N LEU A 129 14.89 -10.86 2.12
CA LEU A 129 16.27 -11.06 1.66
C LEU A 129 17.27 -11.28 2.82
N GLY A 130 16.82 -11.25 4.07
CA GLY A 130 17.66 -11.44 5.26
C GLY A 130 18.41 -10.19 5.74
N ASP A 131 18.27 -9.05 5.06
CA ASP A 131 18.91 -7.78 5.43
C ASP A 131 18.10 -7.01 6.47
N LYS A 132 18.13 -7.50 7.71
CA LYS A 132 17.44 -6.88 8.85
C LYS A 132 17.96 -5.47 9.15
N GLY A 133 19.20 -5.16 8.80
CA GLY A 133 19.82 -3.84 9.02
C GLY A 133 19.17 -2.78 8.14
N MET A 134 19.08 -3.05 6.84
CA MET A 134 18.41 -2.16 5.89
C MET A 134 16.90 -2.08 6.15
N ALA A 135 16.25 -3.19 6.48
CA ALA A 135 14.85 -3.17 6.89
C ALA A 135 14.59 -2.22 8.07
N LYS A 136 15.39 -2.34 9.14
CA LYS A 136 15.30 -1.46 10.31
C LYS A 136 15.49 0.01 9.92
N LYS A 137 16.48 0.32 9.07
CA LYS A 137 16.73 1.69 8.59
C LYS A 137 15.52 2.27 7.85
N VAL A 138 14.87 1.48 6.99
CA VAL A 138 13.65 1.88 6.28
C VAL A 138 12.54 2.22 7.27
N PHE A 139 12.26 1.33 8.23
CA PHE A 139 11.17 1.54 9.19
C PHE A 139 11.42 2.69 10.18
N ASP A 140 12.65 2.88 10.64
CA ASP A 140 13.01 4.04 11.46
C ASP A 140 12.81 5.35 10.68
N THR A 141 13.22 5.37 9.40
CA THR A 141 13.03 6.54 8.52
C THR A 141 11.54 6.84 8.30
N MET A 142 10.69 5.81 8.14
CA MET A 142 9.23 5.99 8.06
C MET A 142 8.67 6.67 9.31
N ILE A 143 9.12 6.26 10.50
CA ILE A 143 8.66 6.81 11.77
C ILE A 143 9.10 8.28 11.90
N ASP A 144 10.35 8.57 11.56
CA ASP A 144 10.91 9.93 11.66
C ASP A 144 10.23 10.90 10.69
N ASP A 145 10.02 10.49 9.44
CA ASP A 145 9.31 11.29 8.44
C ASP A 145 7.87 11.56 8.88
N ALA A 146 7.13 10.53 9.28
CA ALA A 146 5.76 10.69 9.76
C ALA A 146 5.67 11.56 11.02
N ASN A 147 6.65 11.48 11.93
CA ASN A 147 6.70 12.37 13.10
C ASN A 147 6.90 13.84 12.71
N LYS A 148 7.68 14.14 11.67
CA LYS A 148 7.82 15.50 11.14
C LYS A 148 6.50 15.99 10.55
N GLN A 149 5.83 15.16 9.75
CA GLN A 149 4.54 15.50 9.12
C GLN A 149 3.43 15.76 10.14
N LEU A 150 3.42 14.99 11.25
CA LEU A 150 2.46 15.14 12.35
C LEU A 150 2.77 16.30 13.30
N ARG A 151 4.01 16.82 13.30
CA ARG A 151 4.43 17.98 14.11
C ARG A 151 4.39 19.30 13.33
N GLY A 152 4.39 19.24 12.00
CA GLY A 152 4.30 20.42 11.15
C GLY A 152 3.10 21.27 11.56
N PRO A 153 3.17 22.60 11.41
CA PRO A 153 2.07 23.48 11.78
C PRO A 153 0.79 22.95 11.14
N GLU A 154 -0.30 22.90 11.92
CA GLU A 154 -1.65 22.88 11.37
C GLU A 154 -1.61 23.90 10.24
N VAL A 155 -1.82 23.47 8.99
CA VAL A 155 -1.95 24.44 7.91
C VAL A 155 -3.17 25.23 8.31
N THR A 156 -2.93 26.38 8.95
CA THR A 156 -3.94 27.31 9.40
C THR A 156 -4.91 27.43 8.27
N ALA A 157 -6.18 27.21 8.59
CA ALA A 157 -7.33 27.20 7.71
C ALA A 157 -7.35 28.35 6.69
N ILE A 158 -6.49 28.32 5.68
CA ILE A 158 -6.57 29.18 4.50
C ILE A 158 -7.48 28.45 3.53
N LYS A 159 -8.74 28.38 3.94
CA LYS A 159 -9.97 28.48 3.15
C LYS A 159 -11.11 28.04 4.07
N HIS A 160 -11.63 29.03 4.79
CA HIS A 160 -13.07 29.12 5.04
C HIS A 160 -13.81 28.69 3.75
N ASP A 161 -14.77 27.78 3.90
CA ASP A 161 -15.59 27.14 2.84
C ASP A 161 -15.01 25.91 2.12
N PHE A 162 -15.66 24.77 2.42
CA PHE A 162 -15.64 23.44 1.78
C PHE A 162 -14.26 22.76 1.54
N GLY A 163 -13.96 21.72 2.36
CA GLY A 163 -12.93 20.70 2.06
C GLY A 163 -11.63 20.78 2.87
N GLY A 164 -11.32 21.91 3.52
CA GLY A 164 -10.05 22.08 4.26
C GLY A 164 -9.83 21.07 5.40
N ARG A 165 -10.87 20.78 6.19
CA ARG A 165 -10.80 19.79 7.29
C ARG A 165 -10.67 18.35 6.78
N GLU A 166 -11.29 18.03 5.65
CA GLU A 166 -11.22 16.71 5.03
C GLU A 166 -9.83 16.45 4.44
N ALA A 167 -9.23 17.46 3.81
CA ALA A 167 -7.86 17.43 3.34
C ALA A 167 -6.86 17.21 4.48
N GLU A 168 -7.03 17.92 5.61
CA GLU A 168 -6.17 17.76 6.79
C GLU A 168 -6.32 16.37 7.43
N ASN A 169 -7.56 15.90 7.62
CA ASN A 169 -7.80 14.55 8.12
C ASN A 169 -7.17 13.47 7.23
N THR A 170 -7.21 13.65 5.91
CA THR A 170 -6.59 12.75 4.94
C THR A 170 -5.07 12.75 5.08
N ARG A 171 -4.45 13.93 5.17
CA ARG A 171 -2.99 14.10 5.38
C ARG A 171 -2.53 13.47 6.69
N MET A 172 -3.24 13.75 7.78
CA MET A 172 -2.97 13.16 9.08
C MET A 172 -3.16 11.64 9.06
N SER A 173 -4.25 11.15 8.46
CA SER A 173 -4.50 9.70 8.31
C SER A 173 -3.34 9.01 7.61
N HIS A 174 -2.85 9.56 6.49
CA HIS A 174 -1.68 9.04 5.79
C HIS A 174 -0.43 9.00 6.69
N SER A 175 -0.14 10.08 7.39
CA SER A 175 1.03 10.17 8.28
C SER A 175 0.96 9.16 9.43
N TYR A 176 -0.22 9.00 10.04
CA TYR A 176 -0.45 7.95 11.04
C TYR A 176 -0.31 6.55 10.44
N THR A 177 -0.77 6.30 9.22
CA THR A 177 -0.56 5.00 8.55
C THR A 177 0.92 4.70 8.34
N VAL A 178 1.70 5.66 7.82
CA VAL A 178 3.15 5.49 7.61
C VAL A 178 3.86 5.19 8.94
N ARG A 179 3.55 5.94 10.00
CA ARG A 179 4.16 5.69 11.31
C ARG A 179 3.76 4.34 11.90
N GLY A 180 2.50 3.97 11.79
CA GLY A 180 1.98 2.68 12.25
C GLY A 180 2.67 1.51 11.55
N LEU A 181 2.84 1.59 10.23
CA LEU A 181 3.55 0.58 9.45
C LEU A 181 5.05 0.51 9.78
N GLY A 182 5.70 1.65 10.00
CA GLY A 182 7.08 1.68 10.50
C GLY A 182 7.20 0.99 11.86
N TYR A 183 6.30 1.27 12.80
CA TYR A 183 6.28 0.55 14.08
C TYR A 183 6.01 -0.95 13.91
N LYS A 184 5.13 -1.32 12.99
CA LYS A 184 4.81 -2.72 12.69
C LYS A 184 6.02 -3.48 12.17
N GLY A 185 6.74 -2.90 11.20
CA GLY A 185 7.98 -3.49 10.67
C GLY A 185 9.08 -3.68 11.70
N LEU A 186 9.07 -2.90 12.79
CA LEU A 186 9.97 -3.06 13.94
C LEU A 186 9.43 -3.99 15.04
N GLY A 187 8.30 -4.68 14.82
CA GLY A 187 7.66 -5.55 15.81
C GLY A 187 7.03 -4.81 17.00
N LYS A 188 6.76 -3.51 16.89
CA LYS A 188 6.18 -2.67 17.95
C LYS A 188 4.64 -2.65 17.85
N SER A 189 3.99 -3.81 17.90
CA SER A 189 2.57 -4.00 17.56
C SER A 189 1.61 -3.08 18.33
N LYS A 190 1.84 -2.83 19.63
CA LYS A 190 1.00 -1.90 20.41
C LYS A 190 1.02 -0.46 19.85
N LYS A 191 2.19 0.02 19.41
CA LYS A 191 2.32 1.36 18.82
C LYS A 191 1.74 1.39 17.41
N ALA A 192 1.98 0.32 16.64
CA ALA A 192 1.43 0.16 15.30
C ALA A 192 -0.11 0.23 15.32
N ASN A 193 -0.77 -0.58 16.14
CA ASN A 193 -2.23 -0.64 16.20
C ASN A 193 -2.83 0.70 16.61
N LYS A 194 -2.27 1.37 17.63
CA LYS A 194 -2.71 2.72 18.05
C LYS A 194 -2.69 3.73 16.90
N ASP A 195 -1.62 3.74 16.11
CA ASP A 195 -1.50 4.67 14.97
C ASP A 195 -2.44 4.28 13.81
N LEU A 196 -2.59 2.99 13.52
CA LEU A 196 -3.48 2.50 12.46
C LEU A 196 -4.96 2.71 12.81
N GLU A 197 -5.36 2.52 14.07
CA GLU A 197 -6.69 2.89 14.57
C GLU A 197 -6.95 4.38 14.37
N LYS A 198 -6.01 5.23 14.79
CA LYS A 198 -6.13 6.68 14.63
C LYS A 198 -6.24 7.08 13.15
N ALA A 199 -5.44 6.46 12.28
CA ALA A 199 -5.50 6.70 10.85
C ALA A 199 -6.87 6.35 10.26
N SER A 200 -7.39 5.16 10.60
CA SER A 200 -8.69 4.69 10.12
C SER A 200 -9.86 5.52 10.64
N GLY A 201 -9.77 6.07 11.87
CA GLY A 201 -10.77 6.97 12.45
C GLY A 201 -10.74 8.39 11.88
N LEU A 202 -9.59 8.84 11.34
CA LEU A 202 -9.47 10.13 10.65
C LEU A 202 -9.98 10.06 9.20
N ASN A 203 -9.73 8.93 8.52
CA ASN A 203 -10.22 8.68 7.17
C ASN A 203 -10.69 7.22 7.04
N HIS A 204 -12.01 7.05 7.02
CA HIS A 204 -12.64 5.73 6.95
C HIS A 204 -12.38 5.01 5.61
N SER A 205 -12.00 5.75 4.57
CA SER A 205 -11.64 5.22 3.25
C SER A 205 -10.19 4.77 3.15
N ASN A 206 -9.40 4.91 4.22
CA ASN A 206 -8.02 4.42 4.26
C ASN A 206 -7.99 2.88 4.40
N VAL A 207 -8.08 2.20 3.26
CA VAL A 207 -8.12 0.74 3.17
C VAL A 207 -6.85 0.07 3.72
N TRP A 208 -5.68 0.68 3.52
CA TRP A 208 -4.41 0.11 3.96
C TRP A 208 -4.18 0.24 5.46
N ALA A 209 -4.66 1.32 6.09
CA ALA A 209 -4.69 1.41 7.55
C ALA A 209 -5.53 0.27 8.16
N LYS A 210 -6.71 0.02 7.58
CA LYS A 210 -7.61 -1.06 8.01
C LYS A 210 -7.03 -2.45 7.76
N LYS A 211 -6.51 -2.73 6.56
CA LYS A 211 -5.94 -4.04 6.22
C LYS A 211 -4.78 -4.44 7.13
N HIS A 212 -3.97 -3.47 7.57
CA HIS A 212 -2.84 -3.76 8.44
C HIS A 212 -3.15 -3.68 9.93
N LEU A 213 -4.37 -3.31 10.31
CA LEU A 213 -4.80 -3.24 11.69
C LEU A 213 -5.15 -4.64 12.22
N TYR A 214 -4.53 -5.07 13.33
CA TYR A 214 -4.72 -6.38 13.97
C TYR A 214 -4.37 -7.63 13.15
N HIS A 215 -3.80 -7.48 11.96
CA HIS A 215 -3.31 -8.61 11.16
C HIS A 215 -1.80 -8.73 11.39
N ASP A 216 -1.32 -9.82 11.99
CA ASP A 216 0.12 -10.09 12.17
C ASP A 216 0.68 -10.88 10.99
#